data_AF-F2QAH4-F1
#
_entry.id   AF-F2QAH4-F1
#
_cell.length_a   1.000
_cell.length_b   1.000
_cell.length_c   1.000
_cell.angle_alpha   90.00
_cell.angle_beta   90.00
_cell.angle_gamma   90.00
#
_symmetry.space_group_name_H-M   'P 1'
#
loop_
_entity.id
_entity.type
_entity.pdbx_description
1 polymer ?
#
loop_
_entity_poly.entity_id
_entity_poly.type
_entity_poly.pdbx_seq_one_letter_code
_entity_poly.pdbx_strand_id
1 'polypeptide(L)' 'NATLTRFFTLHFLTPFIIASFSLIHLLFLHETGSNNPTGLNSNSDKIPFQPYFS' A
#
# COMPACT_ATOMS: atom_id res chain seq x y z
N ASN A 1 13.51 7.95 32.57
CA ASN A 1 13.77 8.98 31.54
C ASN A 1 12.50 9.14 30.70
N ALA A 2 11.76 10.24 30.85
CA ALA A 2 10.42 10.40 30.28
C ALA A 2 10.40 10.50 28.74
N THR A 3 11.43 11.11 28.14
CA THR A 3 11.52 11.27 26.68
C THR A 3 11.69 9.93 25.97
N LEU A 4 12.55 9.05 26.50
CA LEU A 4 12.79 7.73 25.94
C LEU A 4 11.51 6.87 25.94
N THR A 5 10.76 6.86 27.05
CA THR A 5 9.51 6.09 27.16
C THR A 5 8.47 6.55 26.14
N ARG A 6 8.29 7.87 25.95
CA ARG A 6 7.34 8.41 24.97
C ARG A 6 7.72 8.06 23.54
N PHE A 7 9.00 8.15 23.18
CA PHE A 7 9.45 7.77 21.84
C PHE A 7 9.33 6.28 21.58
N PHE A 8 9.61 5.43 22.56
CA PHE A 8 9.38 4.01 22.44
C PHE A 8 7.90 3.69 22.19
N THR A 9 6.98 4.31 22.95
CA THR A 9 5.54 4.13 22.74
C THR A 9 5.08 4.57 21.35
N LEU A 10 5.54 5.73 20.86
CA LEU A 10 5.22 6.20 19.52
C LEU A 10 5.80 5.26 18.44
N HIS A 11 7.06 4.88 18.56
CA HIS A 11 7.71 3.96 17.62
C HIS A 11 7.02 2.61 17.56
N PHE A 12 6.58 2.07 18.70
CA PHE A 12 5.83 0.82 18.73
C PHE A 12 4.47 0.94 18.02
N LEU A 13 3.78 2.07 18.17
CA LEU A 13 2.47 2.30 17.56
C LEU A 13 2.55 2.58 16.05
N THR A 14 3.56 3.34 15.60
CA THR A 14 3.68 3.84 14.22
C THR A 14 3.59 2.75 13.14
N PRO A 15 4.25 1.58 13.25
CA PRO A 15 4.15 0.51 12.26
C PRO A 15 2.72 0.03 12.02
N PHE A 16 1.88 -0.03 13.06
CA PHE A 16 0.48 -0.46 12.93
C PHE A 16 -0.38 0.59 12.24
N ILE A 17 -0.12 1.87 12.52
CA ILE A 17 -0.76 2.98 11.80
C ILE A 17 -0.38 2.90 10.32
N ILE A 18 0.91 2.74 10.00
CA ILE A 18 1.39 2.60 8.62
C ILE A 18 0.76 1.39 7.94
N ALA A 19 0.68 0.23 8.61
CA ALA A 19 0.04 -0.95 8.05
C ALA A 19 -1.45 -0.69 7.71
N SER A 20 -2.18 0.01 8.58
CA SER A 20 -3.57 0.41 8.30
C SER A 20 -3.67 1.35 7.09
N PHE A 21 -2.80 2.36 6.99
CA PHE A 21 -2.75 3.25 5.82
C PHE A 21 -2.37 2.51 4.54
N SER A 22 -1.45 1.54 4.60
CA SER A 22 -1.08 0.70 3.46
C SER A 22 -2.26 -0.13 2.96
N LEU A 23 -3.09 -0.67 3.86
CA LEU A 23 -4.31 -1.38 3.48
C LEU A 23 -5.33 -0.45 2.80
N ILE A 24 -5.55 0.75 3.35
CA ILE A 24 -6.44 1.75 2.74
C ILE A 24 -5.93 2.17 1.36
N HIS A 25 -4.61 2.37 1.23
CA HIS A 25 -3.96 2.69 -0.03
C HIS A 25 -4.19 1.58 -1.08
N LEU A 26 -3.98 0.33 -0.69
CA LEU A 26 -4.18 -0.82 -1.57
C LEU A 26 -5.66 -1.01 -1.96
N LEU A 27 -6.59 -0.70 -1.07
CA LEU A 27 -8.03 -0.72 -1.38
C LEU A 27 -8.37 0.26 -2.51
N PHE A 28 -7.90 1.51 -2.42
CA PHE A 28 -8.14 2.47 -3.49
C PHE A 28 -7.42 2.11 -4.80
N LEU A 29 -6.21 1.55 -4.72
CA LEU A 29 -5.51 1.03 -5.89
C LEU A 29 -6.29 -0.14 -6.54
N HIS A 30 -6.93 -0.99 -5.73
CA HIS A 30 -7.73 -2.11 -6.23
C HIS A 30 -8.97 -1.63 -6.99
N GLU A 31 -9.63 -0.56 -6.55
CA GLU A 31 -10.80 0.00 -7.23
C GLU A 31 -10.48 0.55 -8.63
N THR A 32 -9.33 1.23 -8.81
CA THR A 32 -8.94 1.81 -10.11
C THR A 32 -8.06 0.88 -10.95
N GLY A 33 -7.34 -0.03 -10.31
CA GLY A 33 -6.25 -0.79 -10.91
C GLY A 33 -4.96 0.02 -11.08
N SER A 34 -3.88 -0.68 -11.43
CA SER A 34 -2.59 -0.07 -11.75
C SER A 34 -2.61 0.68 -13.08
N ASN A 35 -1.85 1.78 -13.15
CA ASN A 35 -1.56 2.44 -14.42
C ASN A 35 -0.44 1.70 -15.18
N ASN A 36 -0.18 2.08 -16.43
CA ASN A 36 0.86 1.50 -17.29
C ASN A 36 1.74 2.59 -17.91
N PRO A 37 2.92 2.24 -18.47
CA PRO A 37 3.90 3.21 -18.96
C PRO A 37 3.40 4.14 -20.07
N THR A 38 2.40 3.72 -20.85
CA THR A 38 1.85 4.56 -21.94
C THR A 38 0.74 5.49 -21.45
N GLY A 39 0.24 5.29 -20.22
CA GLY A 39 -0.85 6.08 -19.64
C GLY A 39 -2.19 5.92 -20.34
N LEU A 40 -2.30 4.97 -21.28
CA LEU A 40 -3.53 4.65 -21.99
C LEU A 40 -4.37 3.64 -21.19
N ASN A 41 -5.65 3.50 -21.54
CA ASN A 41 -6.50 2.51 -20.89
C ASN A 41 -6.03 1.08 -21.22
N SER A 42 -5.70 0.29 -20.20
CA SER A 42 -5.19 -1.09 -20.35
C SER A 42 -6.28 -2.17 -20.32
N ASN A 43 -7.57 -1.82 -20.25
CA ASN A 43 -8.65 -2.79 -20.12
C ASN A 43 -8.74 -3.81 -21.28
N SER A 44 -8.23 -3.46 -22.46
CA SER A 44 -8.19 -4.36 -23.62
C SER A 44 -7.14 -5.47 -23.51
N ASP A 45 -6.13 -5.32 -22.65
CA ASP A 45 -4.98 -6.22 -22.55
C ASP A 45 -4.57 -6.44 -21.08
N LYS A 46 -5.53 -6.90 -20.27
CA LYS A 46 -5.27 -7.29 -18.88
C LYS A 46 -4.86 -8.75 -18.80
N ILE A 47 -3.79 -9.02 -18.07
CA ILE A 47 -3.36 -10.37 -17.66
C ILE A 47 -3.58 -10.55 -16.14
N PRO A 48 -3.82 -11.79 -15.66
CA PRO A 48 -3.97 -12.03 -14.23
C PRO A 48 -2.67 -11.77 -13.46
N PHE A 49 -2.77 -11.45 -12.16
CA PHE A 49 -1.59 -11.19 -11.32
C PHE A 49 -0.71 -12.44 -11.17
N GLN A 50 -1.31 -13.61 -10.91
CA GLN A 50 -0.62 -14.89 -10.91
C GLN A 50 -0.85 -15.62 -12.24
N PRO A 51 0.16 -16.19 -12.93
CA PRO A 51 1.56 -16.43 -12.54
C PRO A 51 2.57 -15.30 -12.85
N TYR A 52 2.11 -14.15 -13.35
CA TYR A 52 3.01 -13.21 -14.02
C TYR A 52 3.76 -12.25 -13.08
N PHE A 53 3.19 -11.93 -11.91
CA PHE A 53 3.67 -10.88 -11.00
C PHE A 53 3.79 -11.29 -9.52
N SER A 54 3.55 -12.56 -9.16
CA SER A 54 3.80 -13.03 -7.78
C SER A 54 5.22 -13.54 -7.56
#